data_AF-A0A3B0YKF8-F1
#
_entry.id   AF-A0A3B0YKF8-F1
#
_cell.length_a   1.000
_cell.length_b   1.000
_cell.length_c   1.000
_cell.angle_alpha   90.00
_cell.angle_beta   90.00
_cell.angle_gamma   90.00
#
_symmetry.space_group_name_H-M   'P 1'
#
loop_
_entity.id
_entity.type
_entity.pdbx_description
1 polymer ?
#
loop_
_entity_poly.entity_id
_entity_poly.type
_entity_poly.pdbx_seq_one_letter_code
_entity_poly.pdbx_strand_id
1 'polypeptide(L)' 'MYMQGIKQTLRTISENKSSGRAFSREFPDLLVAKYESHYIFYISENRVKPVIIGIIHEKRDIVNRLSDRLA' A
#
# COMPACT_ATOMS: atom_id res chain seq x y z
N MET A 1 2.58 -18.39 7.24
CA MET A 1 2.58 -17.22 8.15
C MET A 1 2.61 -15.89 7.39
N TYR A 2 3.60 -15.63 6.53
CA TYR A 2 3.73 -14.37 5.77
C TYR A 2 2.44 -13.87 5.05
N MET A 3 1.78 -14.72 4.25
CA MET A 3 0.52 -14.34 3.56
C MET A 3 -0.64 -14.05 4.51
N GLN A 4 -0.65 -14.66 5.70
CA GLN A 4 -1.67 -14.35 6.71
C GLN A 4 -1.43 -12.97 7.32
N GLY A 5 -0.16 -12.60 7.53
CA GLY A 5 0.21 -11.26 7.99
C GLY A 5 -0.21 -10.16 7.04
N ILE A 6 0.07 -10.32 5.74
CA ILE A 6 -0.44 -9.38 4.72
C ILE A 6 -1.97 -9.31 4.74
N LYS A 7 -2.68 -10.45 4.76
CA LYS A 7 -4.15 -10.46 4.83
C LYS A 7 -4.67 -9.73 6.07
N GLN A 8 -4.00 -9.87 7.22
CA GLN A 8 -4.38 -9.18 8.43
C GLN A 8 -4.16 -7.67 8.30
N THR A 9 -3.02 -7.22 7.76
CA THR A 9 -2.78 -5.80 7.50
C THR A 9 -3.82 -5.22 6.55
N LEU A 10 -4.17 -5.94 5.47
CA LEU A 10 -5.23 -5.51 4.54
C LEU A 10 -6.60 -5.42 5.21
N ARG A 11 -6.92 -6.34 6.13
CA ARG A 11 -8.15 -6.27 6.93
C ARG A 11 -8.15 -5.03 7.83
N THR A 12 -7.06 -4.76 8.53
CA THR A 12 -6.92 -3.57 9.39
C THR A 12 -7.08 -2.27 8.58
N ILE A 13 -6.55 -2.24 7.35
CA ILE A 13 -6.76 -1.13 6.41
C ILE A 13 -8.24 -1.02 6.03
N SER A 14 -8.89 -2.13 5.65
CA SER A 14 -10.30 -2.12 5.24
C SER A 14 -11.27 -1.67 6.35
N GLU A 15 -10.88 -1.86 7.61
CA GLU A 15 -11.66 -1.47 8.78
C GLU A 15 -11.37 -0.02 9.23
N ASN A 16 -10.56 0.75 8.48
CA ASN A 16 -10.06 2.08 8.86
C ASN A 16 -9.33 2.11 10.20
N LYS A 17 -8.82 0.96 10.65
CA LYS A 17 -8.07 0.83 11.92
C LYS A 17 -6.56 0.98 11.72
N SER A 18 -6.09 1.17 10.49
CA SER A 18 -4.68 1.37 10.18
C SER A 18 -4.31 2.85 10.20
N SER A 19 -3.32 3.20 11.02
CA SER A 19 -2.65 4.50 11.00
C SER A 19 -1.57 4.56 9.92
N GLY A 20 -1.97 4.40 8.65
CA GLY A 20 -1.05 4.63 7.54
C GLY A 20 -0.57 6.08 7.51
N ARG A 21 0.63 6.27 6.96
CA ARG A 21 1.24 7.60 6.84
C ARG A 21 0.96 8.16 5.46
N ALA A 22 0.74 9.47 5.35
CA ALA A 22 0.73 10.15 4.07
C ALA A 22 2.06 9.91 3.35
N PHE A 23 1.98 9.40 2.13
CA PHE A 23 3.14 9.07 1.31
C PHE A 23 3.60 10.29 0.50
N SER A 24 2.65 11.06 -0.04
CA SER A 24 2.93 12.25 -0.83
C SER A 24 2.33 13.49 -0.18
N ARG A 25 3.06 14.62 -0.27
CA ARG A 25 2.52 15.92 0.11
C ARG A 25 1.51 16.45 -0.90
N GLU A 26 1.67 16.08 -2.17
CA GLU A 26 0.77 16.46 -3.26
C GLU A 26 -0.50 15.60 -3.29
N PHE A 27 -0.41 14.36 -2.80
CA PHE A 27 -1.53 13.42 -2.67
C PHE A 27 -1.65 12.97 -1.21
N PRO A 28 -2.19 13.82 -0.31
CA PRO A 28 -2.25 13.52 1.13
C PRO A 28 -3.06 12.25 1.45
N ASP A 29 -3.98 11.90 0.57
CA ASP A 29 -4.88 10.75 0.72
C ASP A 29 -4.25 9.43 0.28
N LEU A 30 -3.09 9.51 -0.37
CA LEU A 30 -2.25 8.36 -0.67
C LEU A 30 -1.49 7.98 0.60
N LEU A 31 -1.99 6.95 1.26
CA LEU A 31 -1.43 6.42 2.49
C LEU A 31 -0.56 5.20 2.22
N VAL A 32 0.43 4.99 3.08
CA VAL A 32 1.29 3.80 3.08
C VAL A 32 1.33 3.14 4.46
N ALA A 33 1.19 1.81 4.45
CA ALA A 33 1.49 0.94 5.57
C ALA A 33 2.66 0.00 5.22
N LYS A 34 3.44 -0.43 6.21
CA LYS A 34 4.52 -1.40 6.03
C LYS A 34 4.20 -2.66 6.82
N TYR A 35 4.30 -3.82 6.16
CA TYR A 35 4.31 -5.12 6.82
C TYR A 35 5.55 -5.90 6.35
N GLU A 36 6.46 -6.19 7.28
CA GLU A 36 7.78 -6.76 6.98
C GLU A 36 8.46 -6.00 5.82
N SER A 37 8.88 -6.70 4.76
CA SER A 37 9.52 -6.10 3.59
C SER A 37 8.54 -5.55 2.54
N HIS A 38 7.25 -5.40 2.85
CA HIS A 38 6.23 -4.95 1.88
C HIS A 38 5.60 -3.62 2.28
N TYR A 39 5.62 -2.69 1.33
CA TYR A 39 4.86 -1.45 1.38
C TYR A 39 3.49 -1.65 0.73
N ILE A 40 2.44 -1.27 1.43
CA ILE A 40 1.06 -1.36 1.00
C ILE A 40 0.55 0.07 0.82
N PHE A 41 0.27 0.44 -0.43
CA PHE A 41 -0.21 1.76 -0.83
C PHE A 41 -1.73 1.72 -1.00
N TYR A 42 -2.42 2.71 -0.44
CA TYR A 42 -3.88 2.76 -0.46
C TYR A 42 -4.43 4.18 -0.40
N ILE A 43 -5.65 4.39 -0.90
CA ILE A 43 -6.39 5.66 -0.79
C ILE A 43 -7.53 5.47 0.20
N SER A 44 -7.69 6.42 1.13
CA SER A 44 -8.70 6.36 2.18
C SER A 44 -9.70 7.54 2.18
N GLU A 45 -9.39 8.67 1.57
CA GLU A 45 -10.19 9.90 1.74
C GLU A 45 -11.63 9.75 1.25
N ASN A 46 -12.57 10.11 2.13
CA ASN A 46 -14.02 10.06 1.92
C ASN A 46 -14.57 8.72 1.41
N ARG A 47 -13.77 7.64 1.51
CA ARG A 47 -14.21 6.30 1.13
C ARG A 47 -14.63 5.53 2.36
N VAL A 48 -15.88 5.07 2.33
CA VAL A 48 -16.40 4.08 3.29
C VAL A 48 -15.51 2.83 3.32
N LYS A 49 -14.81 2.55 2.20
CA LYS A 49 -13.88 1.43 2.06
C LYS A 49 -12.59 1.87 1.36
N PRO A 50 -11.43 1.83 2.04
CA PRO A 50 -10.14 2.14 1.43
C PRO A 50 -9.82 1.24 0.23
N VAL A 51 -9.11 1.79 -0.75
CA VAL A 51 -8.73 1.08 -1.98
C VAL A 51 -7.22 0.85 -1.98
N ILE A 52 -6.81 -0.40 -2.04
CA ILE A 52 -5.40 -0.78 -2.21
C ILE A 52 -5.01 -0.54 -3.66
N ILE A 53 -3.95 0.24 -3.88
CA ILE A 53 -3.42 0.54 -5.22
C ILE A 53 -2.28 -0.41 -5.57
N GLY A 54 -1.47 -0.79 -4.57
CA GLY A 54 -0.31 -1.64 -4.81
C GLY A 54 0.34 -2.18 -3.55
N ILE A 55 0.95 -3.35 -3.70
CA ILE A 55 1.80 -3.97 -2.68
C ILE A 55 3.17 -4.21 -3.31
N ILE A 56 4.19 -3.56 -2.75
CA ILE A 56 5.53 -3.51 -3.33
C ILE A 56 6.53 -4.01 -2.28
N HIS A 57 7.35 -4.98 -2.68
CA HIS A 57 8.49 -5.41 -1.87
C HIS A 57 9.57 -4.31 -1.86
N GLU A 58 10.18 -4.00 -0.72
CA GLU A 58 11.13 -2.89 -0.54
C GLU A 58 12.36 -2.96 -1.45
N LYS A 59 12.80 -4.18 -1.78
CA LYS A 59 13.88 -4.44 -2.75
C LYS A 59 13.48 -4.40 -4.23
N ARG A 60 12.21 -4.13 -4.57
CA ARG A 60 11.80 -4.02 -5.98
C ARG A 60 12.15 -2.63 -6.51
N ASP A 61 12.91 -2.63 -7.60
CA ASP A 61 13.00 -1.47 -8.47
C ASP A 61 11.72 -1.39 -9.32
N ILE A 62 10.82 -0.50 -8.93
CA ILE A 62 9.54 -0.31 -9.63
C ILE A 62 9.74 0.36 -10.98
N VAL A 63 10.66 1.33 -11.07
CA VAL A 63 10.88 2.10 -12.29
C VAL A 63 11.36 1.19 -13.40
N ASN A 64 12.42 0.41 -13.14
CA ASN A 64 12.95 -0.54 -14.11
C ASN A 64 11.91 -1.61 -14.48
N ARG A 65 11.18 -2.16 -13.50
CA ARG A 65 10.13 -3.15 -13.78
C ARG A 65 8.94 -2.60 -14.57
N LEU A 66 8.63 -1.32 -14.45
CA LEU A 66 7.58 -0.69 -15.26
C LEU A 66 8.08 -0.42 -16.67
N SER A 67 9.31 0.08 -16.82
CA SER A 67 9.95 0.27 -18.13
C SER A 67 9.98 -1.04 -18.92
N ASP A 68 10.40 -2.15 -18.31
CA ASP A 68 10.44 -3.47 -18.96
C ASP A 68 9.06 -3.99 -19.39
N ARG A 69 7.99 -3.57 -18.70
CA ARG A 69 6.61 -4.03 -18.97
C ARG A 69 5.88 -3.17 -19.97
N LEU A 70 6.29 -1.92 -20.14
CA LEU A 70 5.69 -0.94 -21.03
C LEU A 70 6.45 -0.82 -22.37
N ALA A 71 7.66 -1.38 -22.44
CA ALA A 71 8.38 -1.65 -23.69
C ALA A 71 7.69 -2.76 -24.50
#